data_AF-A0AA37XLM8-F1
#
_entry.id   AF-A0AA37XLM8-F1
#
_cell.length_a   1.000
_cell.length_b   1.000
_cell.length_c   1.000
_cell.angle_alpha   90.00
_cell.angle_beta   90.00
_cell.angle_gamma   90.00
#
_symmetry.space_group_name_H-M   'P 1'
#
loop_
_entity.id
_entity.type
_entity.pdbx_description
1 polymer ?
#
loop_
_entity_poly.entity_id
_entity_poly.type
_entity_poly.pdbx_seq_one_letter_code
_entity_poly.pdbx_strand_id
1 'polypeptide(L)' 'MGGVKINTDTEVLDKDEQAISGLYAAGELTGGLHGNNRIGGNAVADIIIFGRQAGTQATKFAQENN' A
#
# COMPACT_ATOMS: atom_id res chain seq x y z
N MET A 1 10.43 -0.26 10.77
CA MET A 1 9.31 -1.22 10.63
C MET A 1 9.30 -1.72 9.20
N GLY A 2 9.24 -3.04 9.04
CA GLY A 2 9.31 -3.70 7.74
C GLY A 2 7.93 -3.99 7.17
N GLY A 3 7.92 -4.60 5.99
CA GLY A 3 6.71 -4.99 5.27
C GLY A 3 6.93 -4.95 3.76
N VAL A 4 5.86 -5.18 3.02
CA VAL A 4 5.83 -5.08 1.57
C VAL A 4 6.03 -3.61 1.16
N LYS A 5 6.93 -3.34 0.22
CA LYS A 5 7.16 -1.99 -0.29
C LYS A 5 6.02 -1.63 -1.25
N ILE A 6 5.45 -0.45 -1.03
CA ILE A 6 4.41 0.11 -1.90
C ILE A 6 4.80 1.51 -2.38
N ASN A 7 4.24 1.95 -3.51
CA ASN A 7 4.29 3.35 -3.91
C ASN A 7 3.12 4.15 -3.29
N THR A 8 3.01 5.43 -3.66
CA THR A 8 1.94 6.32 -3.17
C THR A 8 0.55 5.93 -3.65
N ASP A 9 0.46 5.08 -4.68
CA ASP A 9 -0.78 4.52 -5.23
C ASP A 9 -1.08 3.13 -4.67
N THR A 10 -0.39 2.71 -3.60
CA THR A 10 -0.56 1.42 -2.90
C THR A 10 -0.24 0.19 -3.74
N GLU A 11 0.43 0.36 -4.87
CA GLU A 11 0.91 -0.74 -5.71
C GLU A 11 2.12 -1.41 -5.07
N VAL A 12 2.12 -2.74 -5.03
CA VAL A 12 3.25 -3.50 -4.52
C VAL A 12 4.42 -3.41 -5.49
N LEU A 13 5.61 -3.12 -4.97
CA LEU A 13 6.82 -3.06 -5.76
C LEU A 13 7.58 -4.40 -5.72
N ASP A 14 8.13 -4.78 -6.86
CA ASP A 14 9.08 -5.88 -6.97
C ASP A 14 10.49 -5.47 -6.50
N LYS A 15 11.48 -6.33 -6.76
CA LYS A 15 12.88 -6.10 -6.34
C LYS A 15 13.57 -5.00 -7.16
N ASP A 16 13.05 -4.68 -8.34
CA ASP A 16 13.56 -3.66 -9.26
C ASP A 16 12.78 -2.33 -9.11
N GLU A 17 12.04 -2.20 -8.01
CA GLU A 17 11.18 -1.06 -7.68
C GLU A 17 10.07 -0.79 -8.71
N GLN A 18 9.68 -1.81 -9.49
CA GLN A 18 8.59 -1.72 -10.45
C GLN A 18 7.27 -2.20 -9.83
N ALA A 19 6.17 -1.54 -10.19
CA ALA A 19 4.84 -1.92 -9.73
C ALA A 19 4.42 -3.27 -10.33
N ILE A 20 3.99 -4.19 -9.46
CA ILE A 20 3.40 -5.46 -9.88
C ILE A 20 1.94 -5.22 -10.26
N SER A 21 1.64 -5.40 -11.55
CA SER A 21 0.31 -5.14 -12.11
C SER A 21 -0.79 -5.90 -11.37
N GLY A 22 -1.81 -5.17 -10.92
CA GLY A 22 -2.98 -5.73 -10.21
C GLY A 22 -2.75 -6.10 -8.74
N LEU A 23 -1.55 -5.87 -8.19
CA LEU A 23 -1.23 -6.21 -6.79
C LEU A 23 -1.13 -4.95 -5.92
N TYR A 24 -2.04 -4.83 -4.96
CA TYR A 24 -2.13 -3.69 -4.03
C TYR A 24 -2.02 -4.16 -2.58
N ALA A 25 -1.45 -3.34 -1.71
CA ALA A 25 -1.31 -3.63 -0.28
C ALA A 25 -1.50 -2.37 0.57
N ALA A 26 -2.01 -2.53 1.79
CA ALA A 26 -2.22 -1.45 2.74
C ALA A 26 -2.10 -1.94 4.20
N GLY A 27 -1.93 -1.00 5.12
CA GLY A 27 -1.87 -1.27 6.56
C GLY A 27 -0.55 -1.89 7.01
N GLU A 28 -0.57 -2.60 8.14
CA GLU A 28 0.65 -3.10 8.82
C GLU A 28 1.41 -4.19 8.03
N LEU A 29 0.82 -4.73 6.95
CA LEU A 29 1.54 -5.56 5.98
C LEU A 29 2.60 -4.75 5.22
N THR A 30 2.39 -3.44 5.07
CA THR A 30 3.24 -2.54 4.28
C THR A 30 4.40 -1.98 5.10
N GLY A 31 5.53 -1.76 4.43
CA GLY A 31 6.76 -1.26 5.04
C GLY A 31 7.11 0.15 4.57
N GLY A 32 7.96 0.84 5.35
CA GLY A 32 8.55 2.12 4.97
C GLY A 32 7.82 3.37 5.49
N LEU A 33 6.49 3.37 5.55
CA LEU A 33 5.69 4.54 5.95
C LEU A 33 6.10 5.14 7.31
N HIS A 34 6.38 4.27 8.29
CA HIS A 34 6.72 4.68 9.65
C HIS A 34 8.24 4.69 9.91
N GLY A 35 9.07 4.47 8.89
CA GLY A 35 10.54 4.41 9.04
C GLY A 35 10.96 3.42 10.12
N ASN A 36 11.88 3.81 11.01
CA ASN A 36 12.36 2.95 12.09
C ASN A 36 11.44 2.91 13.33
N ASN A 37 10.51 3.86 13.48
CA ASN A 37 9.68 3.97 14.68
C ASN A 37 8.28 4.51 14.38
N ARG A 38 7.25 3.79 14.85
CA ARG A 38 5.85 4.21 14.72
C ARG A 38 5.51 5.25 15.78
N ILE A 39 4.91 6.36 15.36
CA ILE A 39 4.28 7.29 16.30
C ILE A 39 2.87 6.76 16.64
N GLY A 40 2.51 6.77 17.93
CA GLY A 40 1.19 6.33 18.39
C GLY A 40 0.06 7.05 17.65
N GLY A 41 -0.95 6.29 17.23
CA GLY A 41 -2.07 6.81 16.42
C GLY A 41 -1.86 6.70 14.90
N ASN A 42 -0.62 6.72 14.40
CA ASN A 42 -0.36 6.65 12.96
C ASN A 42 -0.79 5.31 12.34
N ALA A 43 -0.79 4.22 13.12
CA ALA A 43 -1.26 2.91 12.64
C ALA A 43 -2.74 2.94 12.22
N VAL A 44 -3.58 3.67 12.98
CA VAL A 44 -5.02 3.78 12.70
C VAL A 44 -5.26 4.65 11.47
N ALA A 45 -4.52 5.75 11.34
CA ALA A 45 -4.58 6.59 10.16
C ALA A 45 -4.13 5.83 8.90
N ASP A 46 -3.05 5.05 9.00
CA ASP A 46 -2.48 4.22 7.94
C ASP A 46 -3.52 3.24 7.36
N ILE A 47 -4.11 2.38 8.20
CA ILE A 47 -5.08 1.38 7.74
C ILE A 47 -6.33 2.01 7.09
N ILE A 48 -6.76 3.20 7.53
CA ILE A 48 -7.95 3.88 7.00
C ILE A 48 -7.63 4.55 5.66
N ILE A 49 -6.54 5.31 5.59
CA ILE A 49 -6.19 6.11 4.41
C ILE A 49 -5.69 5.21 3.29
N PHE A 50 -4.66 4.41 3.55
CA PHE A 50 -4.08 3.54 2.53
C PHE A 50 -4.99 2.34 2.22
N GLY A 51 -5.77 1.86 3.20
CA GLY A 51 -6.79 0.83 2.94
C GLY A 51 -7.86 1.30 1.95
N ARG A 52 -8.34 2.54 2.11
CA ARG A 52 -9.28 3.14 1.15
C ARG A 52 -8.63 3.29 -0.23
N GLN A 53 -7.41 3.81 -0.29
CA GLN A 53 -6.71 4.04 -1.54
C GLN A 53 -6.46 2.72 -2.30
N ALA A 54 -5.98 1.68 -1.62
CA ALA A 54 -5.79 0.36 -2.21
C ALA A 54 -7.09 -0.24 -2.76
N GLY A 55 -8.21 -0.10 -2.03
CA GLY A 55 -9.52 -0.53 -2.51
C GLY A 55 -9.95 0.22 -3.78
N THR A 56 -9.77 1.55 -3.83
CA THR A 56 -10.09 2.37 -4.99
C THR A 56 -9.25 1.99 -6.22
N GLN A 57 -7.94 1.82 -6.04
CA GLN A 57 -7.02 1.47 -7.12
C GLN A 57 -7.28 0.06 -7.65
N ALA A 58 -7.47 -0.93 -6.76
CA ALA A 58 -7.82 -2.28 -7.14
C ALA A 58 -9.15 -2.36 -7.91
N THR A 59 -10.14 -1.56 -7.50
CA THR A 59 -11.44 -1.50 -8.20
C THR A 59 -11.29 -0.89 -9.59
N LYS A 60 -10.54 0.22 -9.71
CA LYS A 60 -10.25 0.86 -11.00
C LYS A 60 -9.56 -0.11 -11.95
N PHE A 61 -8.53 -0.81 -11.48
CA PHE A 61 -7.82 -1.82 -12.26
C PHE A 61 -8.77 -2.93 -12.74
N ALA A 62 -9.62 -3.46 -11.86
CA ALA A 62 -10.59 -4.49 -12.24
C ALA A 62 -11.61 -4.01 -13.29
N GLN A 63 -11.99 -2.74 -13.28
CA GLN A 63 -12.91 -2.16 -14.26
C GLN A 63 -12.26 -1.95 -15.63
N GLU A 64 -11.00 -1.55 -15.67
CA GLU A 64 -10.25 -1.30 -16.91
C GLU A 64 -9.83 -2.59 -17.64
N ASN A 65 -9.81 -3.73 -16.92
CA ASN A 65 -9.39 -5.04 -17.45
C ASN A 65 -10.54 -6.05 -17.60
N ASN A 66 -11.80 -5.58 -17.64
CA ASN A 66 -12.98 -6.35 -18.03
C ASN A 66 -13.33 -6.12 -19.50
#